data_AF-A0A979FWE8-F1
#
_entry.id   AF-A0A979FWE8-F1
#
_cell.length_a   1.000
_cell.length_b   1.000
_cell.length_c   1.000
_cell.angle_alpha   90.00
_cell.angle_beta   90.00
_cell.angle_gamma   90.00
#
_symmetry.space_group_name_H-M   'P 1'
#
loop_
_entity.id
_entity.type
_entity.pdbx_description
1 polymer ?
#
loop_
_entity_poly.entity_id
_entity_poly.type
_entity_poly.pdbx_seq_one_letter_code
_entity_poly.pdbx_strand_id
1 'polypeptide(L)'
;MFESICTHIKYATNKGNIRSAITIFPPRTDGKHDFRIWNNQLISYAGYKNADDSVLGDPLNVEFTEVCLQLGWKKQTRSQFDVLPLVLSANGHDPEWFDLPADLVYEIKLTHPNFDWFPELGLQWYALPAVANMLFDCGGLQFPAAPFNGWYMATEIGARDLGDVTRYNQLEAIWYPCYIYLINIEHETLVLVVTSTFGNGDPPENGEKFAKSLYDMKRSIASEEQDDTPRLNRSLSFMRMNSVTDAGTPKSPNGVLTSQKSCPSIDDHHVKPLSNVRYAVFALGSSAYPNFCAFGTYVDQLLGDLGGERLLNLTCGDELAGQEQQFNLWAGEVFKTGCETFCLDDEGAILDATAALKADRRKNLDVKLIECDNATPRQVGLARAHVKKGVQTVHVIESKNLHPEESNRHTQQVIFDIRGREGAAILHYSPGDHLAVLPCNSSGLVQGVVQLLAPGHNPDTPVHVMVMRETHTPN
;
A
#
# COMPACT_ATOMS: atom_id res chain seq x y z
N MET A 1 8.95 3.11 -43.46
CA MET A 1 8.18 3.25 -42.20
C MET A 1 9.01 3.89 -41.10
N PHE A 2 10.17 3.31 -40.76
CA PHE A 2 11.05 3.79 -39.68
C PHE A 2 11.36 5.30 -39.74
N GLU A 3 11.80 5.83 -40.90
CA GLU A 3 12.09 7.26 -41.04
C GLU A 3 10.88 8.18 -40.77
N SER A 4 9.69 7.75 -41.21
CA SER A 4 8.45 8.48 -40.96
C SER A 4 8.10 8.49 -39.47
N ILE A 5 8.34 7.38 -38.77
CA ILE A 5 8.16 7.28 -37.32
C ILE A 5 9.17 8.16 -36.57
N CYS A 6 10.45 8.15 -36.98
CA CYS A 6 11.46 9.05 -36.40
C CYS A 6 11.08 10.52 -36.59
N THR A 7 10.57 10.87 -37.77
CA THR A 7 10.06 12.21 -38.07
C THR A 7 8.86 12.57 -37.19
N HIS A 8 7.93 11.62 -36.99
CA HIS A 8 6.80 11.76 -36.08
C HIS A 8 7.26 12.05 -34.64
N ILE A 9 8.15 11.21 -34.08
CA ILE A 9 8.66 11.37 -32.70
C ILE A 9 9.36 12.72 -32.54
N LYS A 10 10.22 13.10 -33.49
CA LYS A 10 10.93 14.38 -33.47
C LYS A 10 9.98 15.57 -33.51
N TYR A 11 8.98 15.52 -34.40
CA TYR A 11 7.96 16.55 -34.53
C TYR A 11 7.11 16.63 -33.25
N ALA A 12 6.59 15.52 -32.77
CA ALA A 12 5.68 15.46 -31.64
C ALA A 12 6.36 15.84 -30.32
N THR A 13 7.61 15.41 -30.10
CA THR A 13 8.35 15.71 -28.88
C THR A 13 8.69 17.19 -28.75
N ASN A 14 9.10 17.85 -29.85
CA ASN A 14 9.31 19.30 -29.92
C ASN A 14 10.06 19.89 -28.69
N LYS A 15 11.16 19.24 -28.29
CA LYS A 15 11.99 19.63 -27.13
C LYS A 15 11.19 19.76 -25.82
N GLY A 16 10.19 18.90 -25.62
CA GLY A 16 9.32 18.88 -24.44
C GLY A 16 8.03 19.67 -24.58
N ASN A 17 7.88 20.53 -25.60
CA ASN A 17 6.61 21.21 -25.88
C ASN A 17 5.72 20.36 -26.79
N ILE A 18 5.20 19.28 -26.21
CA ILE A 18 4.54 18.17 -26.91
C ILE A 18 3.44 18.66 -27.87
N ARG A 19 3.42 18.09 -29.08
CA ARG A 19 2.40 18.34 -30.11
C ARG A 19 1.69 17.04 -30.43
N SER A 20 0.37 17.06 -30.43
CA SER A 20 -0.41 15.93 -30.93
C SER A 20 -0.19 15.75 -32.43
N ALA A 21 0.08 14.52 -32.84
CA ALA A 21 0.26 14.16 -34.23
C ALA A 21 -0.26 12.75 -34.49
N ILE A 22 -0.55 12.45 -35.76
CA ILE A 22 -0.83 11.11 -36.26
C ILE A 22 -0.05 10.92 -37.56
N THR A 23 0.51 9.73 -37.77
CA THR A 23 1.14 9.34 -39.03
C THR A 23 0.40 8.12 -39.57
N ILE A 24 -0.24 8.27 -40.73
CA ILE A 24 -1.10 7.23 -41.30
C ILE A 24 -0.34 6.55 -42.44
N PHE A 25 -0.03 5.26 -42.29
CA PHE A 25 0.54 4.42 -43.35
C PHE A 25 -0.56 3.91 -44.29
N PRO A 26 -0.23 3.30 -45.46
CA PRO A 26 -1.24 2.87 -46.44
C PRO A 26 -2.35 1.98 -45.86
N PRO A 27 -3.59 2.09 -46.40
CA PRO A 27 -4.72 1.28 -45.94
C PRO A 27 -4.56 -0.18 -46.33
N ARG A 28 -5.25 -1.06 -45.61
CA ARG A 28 -5.42 -2.48 -45.94
C ARG A 28 -6.08 -2.63 -47.31
N THR A 29 -5.57 -3.59 -48.08
CA THR A 29 -6.09 -3.96 -49.40
C THR A 29 -6.75 -5.34 -49.37
N ASP A 30 -5.97 -6.39 -49.18
CA ASP A 30 -6.40 -7.80 -49.24
C ASP A 30 -6.16 -8.58 -47.94
N GLY A 31 -5.70 -7.89 -46.90
CA GLY A 31 -5.36 -8.46 -45.58
C GLY A 31 -4.04 -9.25 -45.54
N LYS A 32 -3.33 -9.38 -46.66
CA LYS A 32 -2.01 -10.03 -46.74
C LYS A 32 -0.86 -9.04 -46.82
N HIS A 33 -1.13 -7.83 -47.34
CA HIS A 33 -0.12 -6.80 -47.60
C HIS A 33 -0.21 -5.61 -46.62
N ASP A 34 -0.53 -5.88 -45.36
CA ASP A 34 -0.70 -4.82 -44.37
C ASP A 34 0.61 -4.14 -44.00
N PHE A 35 0.50 -2.85 -43.66
CA PHE A 35 1.51 -2.12 -42.91
C PHE A 35 1.18 -2.27 -41.42
N ARG A 36 2.15 -2.70 -40.60
CA ARG A 36 1.95 -2.96 -39.17
C ARG A 36 3.13 -2.43 -38.36
N ILE A 37 2.80 -1.80 -37.24
CA ILE A 37 3.74 -1.55 -36.15
C ILE A 37 3.37 -2.56 -35.07
N TRP A 38 4.30 -3.41 -34.71
CA TRP A 38 4.03 -4.50 -33.76
C TRP A 38 4.07 -4.01 -32.31
N ASN A 39 4.79 -2.91 -32.07
CA ASN A 39 4.82 -2.27 -30.77
C ASN A 39 3.44 -1.73 -30.38
N ASN A 40 3.09 -1.85 -29.11
CA ASN A 40 1.88 -1.22 -28.56
C ASN A 40 1.98 0.31 -28.56
N GLN A 41 3.15 0.83 -28.22
CA GLN A 41 3.51 2.24 -28.31
C GLN A 41 4.82 2.40 -29.09
N LEU A 42 5.05 3.55 -29.72
CA LEU A 42 6.30 3.82 -30.43
C LEU A 42 7.52 3.82 -29.50
N ILE A 43 7.33 4.25 -28.25
CA ILE A 43 8.34 4.24 -27.21
C ILE A 43 7.76 3.48 -26.02
N SER A 44 8.46 2.45 -25.58
CA SER A 44 8.14 1.69 -24.37
C SER A 44 9.40 1.03 -23.82
N TYR A 45 9.39 0.67 -22.54
CA TYR A 45 10.49 -0.02 -21.90
C TYR A 45 10.35 -1.53 -22.00
N ALA A 46 11.47 -2.23 -22.13
CA ALA A 46 11.53 -3.68 -22.19
C ALA A 46 11.17 -4.31 -20.83
N GLY A 47 10.66 -5.53 -20.88
CA GLY A 47 10.42 -6.39 -19.72
C GLY A 47 11.20 -7.69 -19.88
N TYR A 48 12.14 -7.96 -18.99
CA TYR A 48 12.96 -9.18 -19.01
C TYR A 48 12.52 -10.11 -17.89
N LYS A 49 11.95 -11.25 -18.25
CA LYS A 49 11.65 -12.31 -17.29
C LYS A 49 12.95 -13.02 -16.87
N ASN A 50 13.19 -13.08 -15.55
CA ASN A 50 14.32 -13.77 -14.96
C ASN A 50 13.97 -15.24 -14.65
N ALA A 51 14.98 -16.03 -14.30
CA ALA A 51 14.81 -17.46 -13.99
C ALA A 51 13.99 -17.72 -12.71
N ASP A 52 13.88 -16.74 -11.81
CA ASP A 52 13.11 -16.79 -10.58
C ASP A 52 11.68 -16.24 -10.73
N ASP A 53 11.19 -16.13 -11.98
CA ASP A 53 9.93 -15.49 -12.38
C ASP A 53 9.82 -13.99 -12.04
N SER A 54 10.85 -13.36 -11.47
CA SER A 54 10.89 -11.90 -11.34
C SER A 54 11.03 -11.23 -12.72
N VAL A 55 10.57 -10.00 -12.84
CA VAL A 55 10.70 -9.21 -14.07
C VAL A 55 11.58 -7.99 -13.81
N LEU A 56 12.60 -7.81 -14.64
CA LEU A 56 13.39 -6.59 -14.74
C LEU A 56 12.80 -5.70 -15.84
N GLY A 57 12.45 -4.45 -15.50
CA GLY A 57 11.84 -3.51 -16.43
C GLY A 57 10.31 -3.55 -16.35
N ASP A 58 9.62 -3.40 -17.47
CA ASP A 58 8.16 -3.29 -17.51
C ASP A 58 7.47 -4.65 -17.79
N PRO A 59 6.74 -5.24 -16.83
CA PRO A 59 6.03 -6.51 -17.02
C PRO A 59 5.03 -6.52 -18.18
N LEU A 60 4.46 -5.36 -18.53
CA LEU A 60 3.50 -5.26 -19.64
C LEU A 60 4.13 -5.70 -20.98
N ASN A 61 5.43 -5.52 -21.14
CA ASN A 61 6.11 -5.71 -22.42
C ASN A 61 6.94 -7.00 -22.46
N VAL A 62 6.81 -7.92 -21.50
CA VAL A 62 7.61 -9.15 -21.44
C VAL A 62 7.49 -9.98 -22.72
N GLU A 63 6.25 -10.31 -23.12
CA GLU A 63 6.01 -11.12 -24.33
C GLU A 63 6.58 -10.46 -25.59
N PHE A 64 6.38 -9.15 -25.73
CA PHE A 64 6.90 -8.40 -26.89
C PHE A 64 8.42 -8.27 -26.87
N THR A 65 9.02 -8.16 -25.68
CA THR A 65 10.48 -8.14 -25.49
C THR A 65 11.07 -9.47 -25.95
N GLU A 66 10.43 -10.60 -25.62
CA GLU A 66 10.85 -11.93 -26.10
C GLU A 66 10.82 -12.04 -27.62
N VAL A 67 9.77 -11.50 -28.27
CA VAL A 67 9.69 -11.43 -29.74
C VAL A 67 10.87 -10.63 -30.32
N CYS A 68 11.19 -9.46 -29.74
CA CYS A 68 12.33 -8.66 -30.18
C CYS A 68 13.65 -9.43 -30.07
N LEU A 69 13.86 -10.16 -28.96
CA LEU A 69 15.06 -10.98 -28.74
C LEU A 69 15.14 -12.14 -29.76
N GLN A 70 14.02 -12.77 -30.10
CA GLN A 70 13.95 -13.83 -31.12
C GLN A 70 14.26 -13.32 -32.54
N LEU A 71 13.85 -12.09 -32.86
CA LEU A 71 14.22 -11.39 -34.10
C LEU A 71 15.70 -10.95 -34.12
N GLY A 72 16.44 -11.19 -33.04
CA GLY A 72 17.88 -10.94 -32.95
C GLY A 72 18.27 -9.61 -32.32
N TRP A 73 17.33 -8.87 -31.73
CA TRP A 73 17.65 -7.69 -30.93
C TRP A 73 18.51 -8.08 -29.73
N LYS A 74 19.57 -7.31 -29.44
CA LYS A 74 20.50 -7.59 -28.36
C LYS A 74 20.88 -6.30 -27.63
N LYS A 75 20.77 -6.33 -26.30
CA LYS A 75 21.33 -5.32 -25.40
C LYS A 75 22.58 -5.83 -24.72
N GLN A 76 23.64 -5.01 -24.70
CA GLN A 76 24.90 -5.35 -24.03
C GLN A 76 24.74 -5.43 -22.51
N THR A 77 23.91 -4.56 -21.93
CA THR A 77 23.59 -4.52 -20.50
C THR A 77 22.11 -4.25 -20.36
N ARG A 78 21.43 -5.05 -19.52
CA ARG A 78 20.00 -4.91 -19.24
C ARG A 78 19.77 -3.93 -18.09
N SER A 79 18.76 -3.08 -18.23
CA SER A 79 18.35 -2.10 -17.24
C SER A 79 16.82 -2.07 -17.07
N GLN A 80 16.33 -1.37 -16.05
CA GLN A 80 14.88 -1.21 -15.79
C GLN A 80 14.17 -0.33 -16.83
N PHE A 81 14.91 0.45 -17.60
CA PHE A 81 14.39 1.46 -18.52
C PHE A 81 15.05 1.33 -19.90
N ASP A 82 15.28 0.09 -20.36
CA ASP A 82 15.77 -0.14 -21.72
C ASP A 82 14.66 0.10 -22.74
N VAL A 83 14.83 1.09 -23.61
CA VAL A 83 13.89 1.38 -24.70
C VAL A 83 13.85 0.23 -25.70
N LEU A 84 12.65 -0.25 -26.01
CA LEU A 84 12.43 -1.30 -27.01
C LEU A 84 12.70 -0.80 -28.44
N PRO A 85 13.16 -1.69 -29.35
CA PRO A 85 13.28 -1.35 -30.76
C PRO A 85 11.89 -1.26 -31.40
N LEU A 86 11.78 -0.57 -32.53
CA LEU A 86 10.59 -0.63 -33.37
C LEU A 86 10.60 -1.91 -34.19
N VAL A 87 9.51 -2.68 -34.16
CA VAL A 87 9.31 -3.86 -35.01
C VAL A 87 8.24 -3.54 -36.04
N LEU A 88 8.64 -3.52 -37.31
CA LEU A 88 7.85 -2.96 -38.41
C LEU A 88 7.69 -3.99 -39.52
N SER A 89 6.46 -4.15 -40.01
CA SER A 89 6.15 -4.90 -41.23
C SER A 89 5.56 -3.95 -42.26
N ALA A 90 6.12 -3.92 -43.46
CA ALA A 90 5.62 -3.12 -44.57
C ALA A 90 5.08 -4.05 -45.66
N ASN A 91 3.90 -3.74 -46.21
CA ASN A 91 3.37 -4.44 -47.38
C ASN A 91 3.32 -5.98 -47.25
N GLY A 92 3.05 -6.51 -46.05
CA GLY A 92 2.99 -7.95 -45.79
C GLY A 92 4.34 -8.68 -45.68
N HIS A 93 5.46 -7.96 -45.73
CA HIS A 93 6.77 -8.54 -45.49
C HIS A 93 6.98 -8.90 -44.01
N ASP A 94 7.91 -9.84 -43.77
CA ASP A 94 8.32 -10.25 -42.43
C ASP A 94 8.76 -9.03 -41.58
N PRO A 95 8.52 -9.07 -40.26
CA PRO A 95 8.89 -7.97 -39.38
C PRO A 95 10.41 -7.79 -39.28
N GLU A 96 10.85 -6.54 -39.40
CA GLU A 96 12.23 -6.13 -39.14
C GLU A 96 12.28 -5.20 -37.92
N TRP A 97 13.35 -5.30 -37.11
CA TRP A 97 13.54 -4.45 -35.94
C TRP A 97 14.54 -3.31 -36.20
N PHE A 98 14.29 -2.16 -35.59
CA PHE A 98 15.10 -0.95 -35.72
C PHE A 98 15.26 -0.25 -34.37
N ASP A 99 16.49 -0.02 -33.93
CA ASP A 99 16.73 0.79 -32.72
C ASP A 99 16.33 2.25 -32.95
N LEU A 100 15.64 2.83 -31.96
CA LEU A 100 15.37 4.26 -31.95
C LEU A 100 16.65 5.05 -31.64
N PRO A 101 16.97 6.11 -32.41
CA PRO A 101 18.05 7.02 -32.06
C PRO A 101 17.83 7.64 -30.67
N ALA A 102 18.85 7.58 -29.81
CA ALA A 102 18.74 8.02 -28.43
C ALA A 102 18.40 9.52 -28.28
N ASP A 103 18.75 10.35 -29.27
CA ASP A 103 18.43 11.79 -29.30
C ASP A 103 16.94 12.07 -29.59
N LEU A 104 16.19 11.07 -30.06
CA LEU A 104 14.75 11.18 -30.28
C LEU A 104 13.92 10.78 -29.06
N VAL A 105 14.48 10.00 -28.14
CA VAL A 105 13.77 9.55 -26.94
C VAL A 105 14.01 10.53 -25.80
N TYR A 106 13.02 11.37 -25.53
CA TYR A 106 13.11 12.36 -24.46
C TYR A 106 12.62 11.76 -23.14
N GLU A 107 13.55 11.36 -22.27
CA GLU A 107 13.26 10.78 -20.95
C GLU A 107 13.39 11.83 -19.84
N ILE A 108 12.49 11.74 -18.87
CA ILE A 108 12.45 12.60 -17.68
C ILE A 108 12.80 11.76 -16.48
N LYS A 109 13.90 12.10 -15.80
CA LYS A 109 14.23 11.56 -14.48
C LYS A 109 13.28 12.15 -13.46
N LEU A 110 12.59 11.29 -12.71
CA LEU A 110 11.60 11.72 -11.74
C LEU A 110 12.30 12.19 -10.47
N THR A 111 11.89 13.35 -9.97
CA THR A 111 12.36 13.94 -8.72
C THR A 111 11.14 14.40 -7.93
N HIS A 112 11.31 14.61 -6.63
CA HIS A 112 10.24 15.13 -5.78
C HIS A 112 10.65 16.47 -5.18
N PRO A 113 9.80 17.51 -5.20
CA PRO A 113 10.17 18.84 -4.74
C PRO A 113 10.52 18.90 -3.25
N ASN A 114 9.94 17.99 -2.46
CA ASN A 114 10.05 17.99 -1.00
C ASN A 114 10.79 16.77 -0.44
N PHE A 115 11.16 15.79 -1.29
CA PHE A 115 11.74 14.52 -0.83
C PHE A 115 13.04 14.24 -1.56
N ASP A 116 14.16 14.62 -0.93
CA ASP A 116 15.51 14.49 -1.48
C ASP A 116 15.95 13.05 -1.73
N TRP A 117 15.32 12.08 -1.07
CA TRP A 117 15.57 10.65 -1.27
C TRP A 117 14.89 10.09 -2.53
N PHE A 118 13.87 10.77 -3.07
CA PHE A 118 13.09 10.26 -4.21
C PHE A 118 13.94 10.00 -5.47
N PRO A 119 14.90 10.86 -5.86
CA PRO A 119 15.78 10.60 -6.99
C PRO A 119 16.64 9.33 -6.84
N GLU A 120 16.89 8.86 -5.62
CA GLU A 120 17.67 7.63 -5.36
C GLU A 120 16.94 6.36 -5.84
N LEU A 121 15.61 6.43 -6.03
CA LEU A 121 14.84 5.35 -6.64
C LEU A 121 15.18 5.13 -8.12
N GLY A 122 15.83 6.10 -8.77
CA GLY A 122 16.26 5.99 -10.16
C GLY A 122 15.12 5.92 -11.17
N LEU A 123 13.90 6.35 -10.79
CA LEU A 123 12.72 6.29 -11.65
C LEU A 123 12.83 7.31 -12.79
N GLN A 124 12.46 6.90 -14.00
CA GLN A 124 12.38 7.77 -15.16
C GLN A 124 11.25 7.33 -16.10
N TRP A 125 10.76 8.26 -16.92
CA TRP A 125 9.72 7.96 -17.90
C TRP A 125 9.94 8.74 -19.20
N TYR A 126 9.61 8.14 -20.34
CA TYR A 126 9.65 8.83 -21.63
C TYR A 126 8.50 9.83 -21.72
N ALA A 127 8.72 10.98 -22.35
CA ALA A 127 7.78 12.10 -22.31
C ALA A 127 6.61 11.98 -23.31
N LEU A 128 6.75 11.14 -24.34
CA LEU A 128 5.83 11.08 -25.47
C LEU A 128 5.01 9.77 -25.46
N PRO A 129 3.73 9.79 -25.04
CA PRO A 129 2.84 8.64 -25.19
C PRO A 129 2.34 8.56 -26.63
N ALA A 130 2.82 7.58 -27.38
CA ALA A 130 2.46 7.41 -28.79
C ALA A 130 1.95 5.99 -29.06
N VAL A 131 0.62 5.82 -29.06
CA VAL A 131 -0.05 4.53 -29.31
C VAL A 131 0.14 4.14 -30.77
N ALA A 132 0.47 2.87 -31.03
CA ALA A 132 0.89 2.40 -32.36
C ALA A 132 0.16 1.14 -32.86
N ASN A 133 -0.55 0.41 -31.99
CA ASN A 133 -1.20 -0.87 -32.32
C ASN A 133 -2.71 -0.76 -32.64
N MET A 134 -3.28 0.44 -32.64
CA MET A 134 -4.69 0.64 -32.94
C MET A 134 -4.96 0.74 -34.45
N LEU A 135 -6.10 0.17 -34.87
CA LEU A 135 -6.61 0.33 -36.22
C LEU A 135 -7.33 1.69 -36.35
N PHE A 136 -6.93 2.51 -37.31
CA PHE A 136 -7.71 3.68 -37.69
C PHE A 136 -8.67 3.31 -38.83
N ASP A 137 -9.98 3.41 -38.58
CA ASP A 137 -11.02 3.15 -39.59
C ASP A 137 -11.70 4.48 -39.94
N CYS A 138 -11.74 4.80 -41.23
CA CYS A 138 -12.36 6.02 -41.72
C CYS A 138 -13.00 5.79 -43.10
N GLY A 139 -14.32 5.94 -43.18
CA GLY A 139 -15.05 5.88 -44.45
C GLY A 139 -14.98 4.51 -45.14
N GLY A 140 -14.87 3.42 -44.37
CA GLY A 140 -14.74 2.06 -44.88
C GLY A 140 -13.32 1.67 -45.29
N LEU A 141 -12.34 2.58 -45.15
CA LEU A 141 -10.92 2.27 -45.27
C LEU A 141 -10.33 1.95 -43.90
N GLN A 142 -9.54 0.89 -43.85
CA GLN A 142 -8.87 0.41 -42.65
C GLN A 142 -7.37 0.71 -42.76
N PHE A 143 -6.79 1.43 -41.79
CA PHE A 143 -5.37 1.78 -41.73
C PHE A 143 -4.68 1.07 -40.56
N PRO A 144 -4.08 -0.12 -40.78
CA PRO A 144 -3.59 -0.98 -39.70
C PRO A 144 -2.32 -0.49 -39.00
N ALA A 145 -1.68 0.56 -39.53
CA ALA A 145 -0.58 1.26 -38.90
C ALA A 145 -0.85 2.77 -38.96
N ALA A 146 -1.35 3.32 -37.87
CA ALA A 146 -1.67 4.73 -37.74
C ALA A 146 -1.24 5.28 -36.37
N PRO A 147 0.06 5.27 -36.03
CA PRO A 147 0.51 5.73 -34.72
C PRO A 147 0.15 7.20 -34.48
N PHE A 148 -0.34 7.47 -33.28
CA PHE A 148 -0.74 8.80 -32.85
C PHE A 148 -0.30 9.07 -31.42
N ASN A 149 -0.12 10.36 -31.11
CA ASN A 149 0.27 10.80 -29.78
C ASN A 149 -0.60 11.97 -29.30
N GLY A 150 -0.69 12.08 -27.98
CA GLY A 150 -1.07 13.29 -27.26
C GLY A 150 0.04 13.64 -26.29
N TRP A 151 -0.35 13.93 -25.05
CA TRP A 151 0.54 14.07 -23.90
C TRP A 151 -0.04 13.26 -22.73
N TYR A 152 0.80 12.95 -21.75
CA TYR A 152 0.37 12.20 -20.56
C TYR A 152 -0.53 13.04 -19.65
N MET A 153 -1.50 12.38 -19.03
CA MET A 153 -2.06 12.74 -17.74
C MET A 153 -1.22 12.09 -16.64
N ALA A 154 -0.89 12.83 -15.58
CA ALA A 154 0.05 12.39 -14.54
C ALA A 154 -0.30 11.02 -13.91
N THR A 155 -1.58 10.69 -13.78
CA THR A 155 -2.06 9.43 -13.21
C THR A 155 -1.75 8.22 -14.09
N GLU A 156 -1.59 8.38 -15.40
CA GLU A 156 -1.17 7.29 -16.30
C GLU A 156 0.21 6.77 -15.87
N ILE A 157 1.15 7.68 -15.60
CA ILE A 157 2.48 7.31 -15.15
C ILE A 157 2.46 6.94 -13.65
N GLY A 158 2.03 7.84 -12.79
CA GLY A 158 2.18 7.71 -11.34
C GLY A 158 1.32 6.60 -10.72
N ALA A 159 0.05 6.50 -11.13
CA ALA A 159 -0.86 5.52 -10.56
C ALA A 159 -0.83 4.19 -11.31
N ARG A 160 -0.83 4.21 -12.66
CA ARG A 160 -0.92 2.99 -13.46
C ARG A 160 0.46 2.39 -13.74
N ASP A 161 1.34 3.11 -14.42
CA ASP A 161 2.63 2.54 -14.87
C ASP A 161 3.58 2.25 -13.69
N LEU A 162 3.74 3.21 -12.78
CA LEU A 162 4.58 3.07 -11.60
C LEU A 162 3.87 2.38 -10.45
N GLY A 163 2.55 2.60 -10.30
CA GLY A 163 1.81 2.20 -9.12
C GLY A 163 1.13 0.83 -9.18
N ASP A 164 0.71 0.36 -10.37
CA ASP A 164 -0.01 -0.91 -10.46
C ASP A 164 0.90 -2.09 -10.09
N VAL A 165 0.34 -3.04 -9.34
CA VAL A 165 1.04 -4.25 -8.87
C VAL A 165 1.47 -5.19 -10.01
N THR A 166 0.89 -5.03 -11.19
CA THR A 166 1.22 -5.78 -12.41
C THR A 166 2.15 -5.01 -13.34
N ARG A 167 2.65 -3.84 -12.92
CA ARG A 167 3.60 -2.99 -13.66
C ARG A 167 4.87 -2.81 -12.84
N TYR A 168 5.35 -1.59 -12.64
CA TYR A 168 6.59 -1.37 -11.86
C TYR A 168 6.40 -1.52 -10.35
N ASN A 169 5.17 -1.54 -9.83
CA ASN A 169 4.84 -1.79 -8.41
C ASN A 169 5.68 -0.98 -7.39
N GLN A 170 5.87 0.31 -7.64
CA GLN A 170 6.70 1.19 -6.83
C GLN A 170 5.99 1.73 -5.57
N LEU A 171 4.69 1.48 -5.42
CA LEU A 171 3.94 1.99 -4.26
C LEU A 171 4.54 1.53 -2.94
N GLU A 172 5.05 0.31 -2.82
CA GLU A 172 5.68 -0.15 -1.58
C GLU A 172 6.98 0.61 -1.27
N ALA A 173 7.82 0.78 -2.30
CA ALA A 173 9.11 1.48 -2.20
C ALA A 173 8.93 2.97 -1.88
N ILE A 174 7.85 3.58 -2.39
CA ILE A 174 7.50 4.99 -2.14
C ILE A 174 6.73 5.16 -0.83
N TRP A 175 5.82 4.24 -0.49
CA TRP A 175 4.99 4.32 0.70
C TRP A 175 5.82 4.25 1.98
N TYR A 176 6.79 3.36 2.06
CA TYR A 176 7.53 3.16 3.32
C TYR A 176 8.31 4.41 3.78
N PRO A 177 9.00 5.16 2.89
CA PRO A 177 9.58 6.46 3.22
C PRO A 177 8.54 7.58 3.36
N CYS A 178 7.48 7.61 2.53
CA CYS A 178 6.43 8.63 2.62
C CYS A 178 5.60 8.51 3.91
N TYR A 179 5.35 7.30 4.42
CA TYR A 179 4.66 7.02 5.68
C TYR A 179 5.36 7.67 6.89
N ILE A 180 6.68 7.92 6.78
CA ILE A 180 7.46 8.63 7.80
C ILE A 180 7.21 10.16 7.75
N TYR A 181 6.88 10.71 6.58
CA TYR A 181 6.62 12.14 6.35
C TYR A 181 5.13 12.51 6.35
N LEU A 182 4.21 11.54 6.23
CA LEU A 182 2.77 11.78 6.07
C LEU A 182 2.01 12.08 7.36
N ILE A 183 2.66 12.15 8.52
CA ILE A 183 2.00 12.58 9.76
C ILE A 183 2.10 14.11 9.86
N ASN A 184 1.47 14.82 8.92
CA ASN A 184 1.17 16.25 9.11
C ASN A 184 -0.20 16.42 9.77
N ILE A 185 -0.34 15.74 10.91
CA ILE A 185 -1.55 15.72 11.74
C ILE A 185 -1.96 17.14 12.19
N GLU A 186 -1.03 18.10 12.19
CA GLU A 186 -1.26 19.52 12.47
C GLU A 186 -2.25 20.21 11.50
N HIS A 187 -2.44 19.68 10.30
CA HIS A 187 -3.37 20.24 9.31
C HIS A 187 -4.69 19.48 9.20
N GLU A 188 -4.84 18.39 9.94
CA GLU A 188 -6.07 17.61 9.93
C GLU A 188 -7.12 18.22 10.84
N THR A 189 -8.38 18.22 10.41
CA THR A 189 -9.49 18.72 11.23
C THR A 189 -10.02 17.66 12.19
N LEU A 190 -9.97 16.38 11.80
CA LEU A 190 -10.50 15.25 12.56
C LEU A 190 -9.54 14.05 12.48
N VAL A 191 -9.13 13.53 13.64
CA VAL A 191 -8.28 12.36 13.75
C VAL A 191 -8.94 11.30 14.64
N LEU A 192 -9.28 10.15 14.05
CA LEU A 192 -9.78 8.99 14.78
C LEU A 192 -8.68 7.94 14.88
N VAL A 193 -8.24 7.63 16.10
CA VAL A 193 -7.19 6.64 16.33
C VAL A 193 -7.82 5.35 16.83
N VAL A 194 -7.56 4.25 16.12
CA VAL A 194 -7.91 2.89 16.55
C VAL A 194 -6.61 2.09 16.62
N THR A 195 -6.17 1.73 17.82
CA THR A 195 -4.86 1.06 18.01
C THR A 195 -4.91 -0.01 19.08
N SER A 196 -4.13 -1.06 18.88
CA SER A 196 -3.87 -2.09 19.90
C SER A 196 -2.63 -1.78 20.72
N THR A 197 -2.43 -2.54 21.80
CA THR A 197 -1.20 -2.54 22.61
C THR A 197 -0.56 -3.93 22.52
N PHE A 198 0.76 -4.00 22.38
CA PHE A 198 1.51 -5.25 22.24
C PHE A 198 2.55 -5.42 23.36
N GLY A 199 3.07 -6.64 23.50
CA GLY A 199 4.15 -6.92 24.46
C GLY A 199 3.75 -6.57 25.89
N ASN A 200 4.59 -5.78 26.57
CA ASN A 200 4.35 -5.37 27.96
C ASN A 200 3.85 -3.92 28.03
N GLY A 201 2.84 -3.57 27.24
CA GLY A 201 2.35 -2.19 27.13
C GLY A 201 3.05 -1.37 26.04
N ASP A 202 3.79 -2.05 25.16
CA ASP A 202 4.56 -1.45 24.09
C ASP A 202 3.64 -1.12 22.87
N PRO A 203 3.99 -0.13 22.03
CA PRO A 203 3.29 0.09 20.77
C PRO A 203 3.35 -1.15 19.85
N PRO A 204 2.35 -1.36 18.98
CA PRO A 204 2.48 -2.32 17.90
C PRO A 204 3.61 -1.89 16.96
N GLU A 205 4.25 -2.85 16.29
CA GLU A 205 5.44 -2.63 15.42
C GLU A 205 5.22 -1.49 14.39
N ASN A 206 4.01 -1.39 13.82
CA ASN A 206 3.63 -0.32 12.88
C ASN A 206 3.26 1.01 13.55
N GLY A 207 2.95 1.02 14.86
CA GLY A 207 2.62 2.21 15.64
C GLY A 207 3.83 2.90 16.29
N GLU A 208 4.98 2.23 16.37
CA GLU A 208 6.21 2.76 16.98
C GLU A 208 6.64 4.11 16.40
N LYS A 209 6.66 4.22 15.08
CA LYS A 209 7.09 5.46 14.40
C LYS A 209 6.11 6.61 14.61
N PHE A 210 4.81 6.32 14.64
CA PHE A 210 3.77 7.31 14.93
C PHE A 210 3.92 7.86 16.35
N ALA A 211 4.11 6.97 17.33
CA ALA A 211 4.35 7.33 18.73
C ALA A 211 5.58 8.24 18.89
N LYS A 212 6.66 7.91 18.17
CA LYS A 212 7.89 8.68 18.16
C LYS A 212 7.67 10.09 17.58
N SER A 213 6.94 10.21 16.48
CA SER A 213 6.64 11.50 15.85
C SER A 213 5.88 12.45 16.79
N LEU A 214 4.81 11.95 17.45
CA LEU A 214 4.07 12.74 18.44
C LEU A 214 4.94 13.15 19.63
N TYR A 215 5.82 12.25 20.09
CA TYR A 215 6.74 12.55 21.18
C TYR A 215 7.79 13.62 20.79
N ASP A 216 8.35 13.52 19.58
CA ASP A 216 9.32 14.48 19.06
C ASP A 216 8.67 15.87 18.91
N MET A 217 7.42 15.93 18.44
CA MET A 217 6.62 17.16 18.40
C MET A 217 6.43 17.75 19.81
N LYS A 218 6.09 16.92 20.81
CA LYS A 218 5.95 17.37 22.21
C LYS A 218 7.27 17.91 22.78
N ARG A 219 8.39 17.29 22.43
CA ARG A 219 9.73 17.73 22.84
C ARG A 219 10.11 19.09 22.25
N SER A 220 9.71 19.37 21.01
CA SER A 220 10.02 20.65 20.36
C SER A 220 9.41 21.84 21.11
N ILE A 221 8.21 21.66 21.68
CA ILE A 221 7.53 22.64 22.55
C ILE A 221 8.31 22.84 23.87
N ALA A 222 8.74 21.74 24.51
CA ALA A 222 9.45 21.81 25.80
C ALA A 222 10.85 22.46 25.69
N SER A 223 11.51 22.37 24.54
CA SER A 223 12.82 23.02 24.33
C SER A 223 12.75 24.54 24.16
N GLU A 224 11.57 25.12 23.95
CA GLU A 224 11.39 26.58 23.92
C GLU A 224 11.26 27.19 25.33
N GLU A 225 11.02 26.39 26.38
CA GLU A 225 10.68 26.91 27.71
C GLU A 225 11.84 26.97 28.75
N GLN A 226 12.94 26.20 28.68
CA GLN A 226 14.24 26.52 29.32
C GLN A 226 15.33 25.42 29.21
N ASP A 227 16.57 25.90 29.00
CA ASP A 227 17.90 25.41 29.42
C ASP A 227 18.73 24.43 28.53
N ASP A 228 19.96 24.86 28.29
CA ASP A 228 21.04 24.21 27.53
C ASP A 228 21.51 22.92 28.22
N THR A 229 21.07 21.75 27.76
CA THR A 229 21.73 20.47 28.09
C THR A 229 21.92 19.58 26.87
N PRO A 230 23.07 18.88 26.76
CA PRO A 230 23.52 18.34 25.48
C PRO A 230 22.73 17.10 25.03
N ARG A 231 22.61 17.01 23.70
CA ARG A 231 22.01 15.92 22.92
C ARG A 231 22.61 14.57 23.34
N LEU A 232 21.82 13.74 24.02
CA LEU A 232 22.12 12.33 24.24
C LEU A 232 20.96 11.48 23.69
N ASN A 233 21.26 10.62 22.72
CA ASN A 233 20.36 9.54 22.28
C ASN A 233 19.91 8.74 23.51
N ARG A 234 18.63 8.84 23.89
CA ARG A 234 18.06 8.07 25.01
C ARG A 234 17.06 7.03 24.47
N SER A 235 17.21 5.80 24.97
CA SER A 235 16.61 4.55 24.48
C SER A 235 15.11 4.40 24.75
N LEU A 236 14.45 3.54 23.97
CA LEU A 236 13.04 3.12 24.01
C LEU A 236 12.53 2.75 25.41
N SER A 237 13.43 2.36 26.33
CA SER A 237 13.14 2.03 27.72
C SER A 237 12.51 3.19 28.52
N PHE A 238 12.64 4.44 28.08
CA PHE A 238 12.04 5.58 28.77
C PHE A 238 10.54 5.75 28.48
N MET A 239 10.05 5.29 27.31
CA MET A 239 8.60 5.30 27.00
C MET A 239 7.81 4.37 27.92
N ARG A 240 8.46 3.35 28.51
CA ARG A 240 7.88 2.44 29.53
C ARG A 240 7.57 3.10 30.88
N MET A 241 8.17 4.25 31.20
CA MET A 241 8.13 4.78 32.57
C MET A 241 7.02 5.81 32.79
N ASN A 242 6.58 6.51 31.73
CA ASN A 242 5.54 7.54 31.83
C ASN A 242 4.12 6.99 31.91
N SER A 243 3.90 5.69 31.67
CA SER A 243 2.60 5.04 31.87
C SER A 243 2.35 4.61 33.33
N VAL A 244 3.34 4.69 34.22
CA VAL A 244 3.25 4.17 35.60
C VAL A 244 3.19 5.27 36.67
N THR A 245 3.27 6.55 36.31
CA THR A 245 3.25 7.65 37.29
C THR A 245 2.03 8.56 37.15
N ASP A 246 0.83 8.05 37.42
CA ASP A 246 -0.24 8.84 38.05
C ASP A 246 -1.30 7.98 38.78
N ALA A 247 -0.86 6.97 39.53
CA ALA A 247 -1.73 6.31 40.51
C ALA A 247 -1.83 7.17 41.78
N GLY A 248 -2.57 8.27 41.69
CA GLY A 248 -2.86 9.17 42.80
C GLY A 248 -3.79 8.55 43.84
N THR A 249 -3.37 8.60 45.10
CA THR A 249 -4.11 8.31 46.35
C THR A 249 -5.54 8.89 46.40
N PRO A 250 -6.51 8.22 47.07
CA PRO A 250 -7.89 8.67 47.12
C PRO A 250 -8.08 9.88 48.05
N LYS A 251 -8.71 10.95 47.57
CA LYS A 251 -9.27 12.02 48.42
C LYS A 251 -10.79 11.91 48.44
N SER A 252 -11.34 11.90 49.66
CA SER A 252 -12.77 11.73 49.99
C SER A 252 -13.68 12.85 49.44
N PRO A 253 -15.00 12.59 49.32
CA PRO A 253 -15.95 13.49 48.69
C PRO A 253 -16.54 14.45 49.73
N ASN A 254 -16.55 15.75 49.44
CA ASN A 254 -17.52 16.72 49.97
C ASN A 254 -17.27 18.09 49.31
N GLY A 255 -18.16 18.47 48.39
CA GLY A 255 -18.10 19.77 47.71
C GLY A 255 -19.25 19.90 46.72
N VAL A 256 -20.32 20.52 47.19
CA VAL A 256 -21.61 20.74 46.54
C VAL A 256 -21.48 21.45 45.18
N LEU A 257 -22.24 20.96 44.19
CA LEU A 257 -22.46 21.56 42.87
C LEU A 257 -22.93 23.02 42.99
N THR A 258 -22.20 23.95 42.39
CA THR A 258 -22.76 25.22 41.92
C THR A 258 -22.23 25.53 40.52
N SER A 259 -23.19 25.72 39.61
CA SER A 259 -23.04 26.20 38.25
C SER A 259 -22.44 27.60 38.18
N GLN A 260 -21.78 27.88 37.05
CA GLN A 260 -21.24 29.16 36.57
C GLN A 260 -19.78 29.47 36.92
N LYS A 261 -18.92 29.38 35.88
CA LYS A 261 -17.76 30.25 35.61
C LYS A 261 -17.11 29.76 34.30
N SER A 262 -17.45 30.40 33.17
CA SER A 262 -16.71 31.51 32.53
C SER A 262 -15.67 30.98 31.56
N CYS A 263 -15.83 31.33 30.28
CA CYS A 263 -14.86 31.12 29.21
C CYS A 263 -13.44 31.48 29.67
N PRO A 264 -12.40 30.69 29.37
CA PRO A 264 -11.04 31.16 29.59
C PRO A 264 -10.80 32.34 28.65
N SER A 265 -10.34 33.45 29.22
CA SER A 265 -9.73 34.53 28.48
C SER A 265 -8.63 33.97 27.58
N ILE A 266 -8.62 34.36 26.32
CA ILE A 266 -7.56 34.07 25.36
C ILE A 266 -6.29 34.74 25.89
N ASP A 267 -5.45 33.96 26.58
CA ASP A 267 -4.05 34.31 26.77
C ASP A 267 -3.36 34.11 25.42
N ASP A 268 -3.07 35.24 24.78
CA ASP A 268 -2.31 35.37 23.56
C ASP A 268 -0.84 35.06 23.89
N HIS A 269 -0.44 33.79 23.88
CA HIS A 269 0.89 33.26 23.53
C HIS A 269 0.94 31.73 23.69
N HIS A 270 1.37 31.02 22.63
CA HIS A 270 1.55 29.56 22.48
C HIS A 270 0.36 28.76 21.92
N VAL A 271 0.08 28.95 20.63
CA VAL A 271 -0.75 28.05 19.82
C VAL A 271 -0.03 26.70 19.71
N LYS A 272 -0.55 25.68 20.41
CA LYS A 272 0.02 24.34 20.35
C LYS A 272 -0.18 23.70 18.96
N PRO A 273 0.72 22.78 18.52
CA PRO A 273 0.73 22.26 17.14
C PRO A 273 -0.57 21.64 16.67
N LEU A 274 -1.33 21.00 17.57
CA LEU A 274 -2.57 20.30 17.25
C LEU A 274 -3.82 21.07 17.69
N SER A 275 -3.71 22.37 17.93
CA SER A 275 -4.82 23.23 18.37
C SER A 275 -6.06 23.23 17.44
N ASN A 276 -5.87 22.93 16.15
CA ASN A 276 -6.96 22.83 15.17
C ASN A 276 -7.53 21.41 15.02
N VAL A 277 -6.97 20.43 15.74
CA VAL A 277 -7.26 19.01 15.55
C VAL A 277 -8.29 18.56 16.58
N ARG A 278 -9.39 17.99 16.11
CA ARG A 278 -10.32 17.25 16.97
C ARG A 278 -10.03 15.77 16.89
N TYR A 279 -10.03 15.07 18.02
CA TYR A 279 -9.65 13.65 18.03
C TYR A 279 -10.48 12.77 18.97
N ALA A 280 -10.50 11.48 18.68
CA ALA A 280 -11.00 10.44 19.58
C ALA A 280 -10.18 9.16 19.42
N VAL A 281 -9.99 8.43 20.52
CA VAL A 281 -9.17 7.22 20.54
C VAL A 281 -9.97 6.02 21.02
N PHE A 282 -9.90 4.93 20.26
CA PHE A 282 -10.32 3.60 20.68
C PHE A 282 -9.10 2.68 20.84
N ALA A 283 -8.86 2.22 22.07
CA ALA A 283 -7.69 1.42 22.41
C ALA A 283 -8.07 -0.04 22.61
N LEU A 284 -7.53 -0.94 21.80
CA LEU A 284 -7.69 -2.38 21.97
C LEU A 284 -6.63 -2.91 22.94
N GLY A 285 -7.05 -3.82 23.82
CA GLY A 285 -6.17 -4.50 24.75
C GLY A 285 -6.85 -5.71 25.36
N SER A 286 -6.17 -6.35 26.31
CA SER A 286 -6.70 -7.47 27.07
C SER A 286 -6.41 -7.25 28.55
N SER A 287 -7.44 -7.34 29.40
CA SER A 287 -7.32 -7.16 30.85
C SER A 287 -6.50 -8.26 31.54
N ALA A 288 -6.14 -9.33 30.83
CA ALA A 288 -5.19 -10.33 31.30
C ALA A 288 -3.74 -9.81 31.36
N TYR A 289 -3.43 -8.67 30.74
CA TYR A 289 -2.11 -8.06 30.77
C TYR A 289 -2.07 -6.86 31.74
N PRO A 290 -0.97 -6.66 32.51
CA PRO A 290 -0.89 -5.59 33.50
C PRO A 290 -1.09 -4.19 32.93
N ASN A 291 -0.57 -3.95 31.72
CA ASN A 291 -0.59 -2.65 31.05
C ASN A 291 -1.75 -2.58 30.03
N PHE A 292 -2.98 -2.69 30.54
CA PHE A 292 -4.19 -2.69 29.72
C PHE A 292 -4.32 -1.39 28.89
N CYS A 293 -4.43 -1.54 27.56
CA CYS A 293 -4.59 -0.43 26.60
C CYS A 293 -3.53 0.68 26.70
N ALA A 294 -2.32 0.36 27.20
CA ALA A 294 -1.31 1.36 27.51
C ALA A 294 -0.90 2.23 26.32
N PHE A 295 -0.76 1.65 25.12
CA PHE A 295 -0.36 2.43 23.95
C PHE A 295 -1.45 3.41 23.50
N GLY A 296 -2.71 2.99 23.47
CA GLY A 296 -3.82 3.89 23.13
C GLY A 296 -4.00 4.99 24.18
N THR A 297 -3.79 4.68 25.45
CA THR A 297 -3.78 5.67 26.54
C THR A 297 -2.67 6.70 26.35
N TYR A 298 -1.47 6.23 25.98
CA TYR A 298 -0.34 7.10 25.69
C TYR A 298 -0.59 8.05 24.51
N VAL A 299 -1.17 7.53 23.41
CA VAL A 299 -1.52 8.37 22.25
C VAL A 299 -2.59 9.40 22.60
N ASP A 300 -3.65 9.02 23.32
CA ASP A 300 -4.71 9.93 23.76
C ASP A 300 -4.16 11.10 24.59
N GLN A 301 -3.24 10.81 25.51
CA GLN A 301 -2.56 11.81 26.33
C GLN A 301 -1.68 12.73 25.48
N LEU A 302 -0.87 12.18 24.57
CA LEU A 302 0.00 12.98 23.71
C LEU A 302 -0.77 13.94 22.81
N LEU A 303 -1.87 13.49 22.20
CA LEU A 303 -2.70 14.35 21.35
C LEU A 303 -3.29 15.53 22.13
N GLY A 304 -3.75 15.28 23.37
CA GLY A 304 -4.25 16.33 24.26
C GLY A 304 -3.14 17.29 24.73
N ASP A 305 -1.96 16.78 25.08
CA ASP A 305 -0.82 17.59 25.49
C ASP A 305 -0.36 18.54 24.38
N LEU A 306 -0.44 18.08 23.12
CA LEU A 306 -0.13 18.83 21.90
C LEU A 306 -1.25 19.80 21.47
N GLY A 307 -2.34 19.91 22.24
CA GLY A 307 -3.40 20.89 22.04
C GLY A 307 -4.63 20.40 21.29
N GLY A 308 -4.72 19.11 20.95
CA GLY A 308 -5.91 18.54 20.32
C GLY A 308 -7.14 18.64 21.22
N GLU A 309 -8.30 18.85 20.62
CA GLU A 309 -9.60 18.85 21.30
C GLU A 309 -10.21 17.44 21.26
N ARG A 310 -10.43 16.83 22.43
CA ARG A 310 -11.00 15.49 22.53
C ARG A 310 -12.52 15.50 22.28
N LEU A 311 -12.99 14.79 21.27
CA LEU A 311 -14.43 14.61 20.97
C LEU A 311 -15.12 13.68 21.96
N LEU A 312 -14.50 12.54 22.25
CA LEU A 312 -14.99 11.54 23.19
C LEU A 312 -13.86 11.04 24.06
N ASN A 313 -14.18 10.73 25.32
CA ASN A 313 -13.26 10.07 26.23
C ASN A 313 -12.68 8.80 25.60
N LEU A 314 -11.42 8.52 25.90
CA LEU A 314 -10.75 7.28 25.51
C LEU A 314 -11.63 6.07 25.89
N THR A 315 -11.92 5.23 24.91
CA THR A 315 -12.63 3.97 25.13
C THR A 315 -11.67 2.80 24.95
N CYS A 316 -11.68 1.88 25.91
CA CYS A 316 -10.86 0.66 25.87
C CYS A 316 -11.73 -0.55 25.51
N GLY A 317 -11.32 -1.30 24.48
CA GLY A 317 -11.95 -2.54 24.05
C GLY A 317 -11.22 -3.76 24.60
N ASP A 318 -11.81 -4.48 25.56
CA ASP A 318 -11.22 -5.67 26.18
C ASP A 318 -11.50 -6.94 25.37
N GLU A 319 -10.45 -7.56 24.84
CA GLU A 319 -10.50 -8.84 24.09
C GLU A 319 -11.24 -9.94 24.87
N LEU A 320 -11.16 -9.94 26.21
CA LEU A 320 -11.80 -10.95 27.04
C LEU A 320 -13.25 -10.62 27.40
N ALA A 321 -13.68 -9.36 27.19
CA ALA A 321 -14.95 -8.85 27.67
C ALA A 321 -15.57 -7.84 26.71
N GLY A 322 -16.18 -8.34 25.63
CA GLY A 322 -17.09 -7.55 24.80
C GLY A 322 -16.41 -6.48 23.93
N GLN A 323 -15.17 -6.70 23.49
CA GLN A 323 -14.42 -5.78 22.61
C GLN A 323 -15.24 -5.24 21.42
N GLU A 324 -15.87 -6.13 20.65
CA GLU A 324 -16.65 -5.76 19.47
C GLU A 324 -17.88 -4.91 19.84
N GLN A 325 -18.55 -5.27 20.94
CA GLN A 325 -19.70 -4.51 21.44
C GLN A 325 -19.29 -3.09 21.86
N GLN A 326 -18.17 -2.96 22.58
CA GLN A 326 -17.63 -1.66 22.98
C GLN A 326 -17.22 -0.81 21.77
N PHE A 327 -16.60 -1.43 20.76
CA PHE A 327 -16.27 -0.74 19.52
C PHE A 327 -17.51 -0.21 18.80
N ASN A 328 -18.56 -1.03 18.67
CA ASN A 328 -19.79 -0.62 17.99
C ASN A 328 -20.51 0.54 18.69
N LEU A 329 -20.47 0.57 20.03
CA LEU A 329 -20.99 1.70 20.82
C LEU A 329 -20.16 2.96 20.57
N TRP A 330 -18.84 2.86 20.72
CA TRP A 330 -17.92 3.99 20.48
C TRP A 330 -18.02 4.53 19.05
N ALA A 331 -18.09 3.65 18.05
CA ALA A 331 -18.19 4.03 16.64
C ALA A 331 -19.48 4.82 16.36
N GLY A 332 -20.61 4.41 16.95
CA GLY A 332 -21.87 5.14 16.83
C GLY A 332 -21.84 6.50 17.53
N GLU A 333 -21.29 6.56 18.75
CA GLU A 333 -21.17 7.79 19.53
C GLU A 333 -20.21 8.79 18.89
N VAL A 334 -19.05 8.34 18.40
CA VAL A 334 -18.04 9.23 17.80
C VAL A 334 -18.53 9.80 16.48
N PHE A 335 -19.27 9.00 15.70
CA PHE A 335 -19.89 9.45 14.46
C PHE A 335 -20.90 10.56 14.73
N LYS A 336 -21.83 10.33 15.67
CA LYS A 336 -22.83 11.32 16.07
C LYS A 336 -22.18 12.61 16.58
N THR A 337 -21.24 12.48 17.51
CA THR A 337 -20.54 13.63 18.11
C THR A 337 -19.75 14.40 17.07
N GLY A 338 -19.08 13.71 16.14
CA GLY A 338 -18.39 14.32 15.00
C GLY A 338 -19.35 15.12 14.12
N CYS A 339 -20.47 14.53 13.68
CA CYS A 339 -21.47 15.22 12.86
C CYS A 339 -22.00 16.49 13.53
N GLU A 340 -22.34 16.44 14.82
CA GLU A 340 -22.79 17.60 15.59
C GLU A 340 -21.70 18.68 15.68
N THR A 341 -20.46 18.26 15.95
CA THR A 341 -19.31 19.13 16.17
C THR A 341 -18.84 19.84 14.89
N PHE A 342 -19.06 19.23 13.74
CA PHE A 342 -18.78 19.80 12.41
C PHE A 342 -20.03 20.37 11.70
N CYS A 343 -21.16 20.48 12.41
CA CYS A 343 -22.42 21.04 11.91
C CYS A 343 -22.87 20.40 10.58
N LEU A 344 -22.86 19.07 10.52
CA LEU A 344 -23.41 18.32 9.40
C LEU A 344 -24.92 18.22 9.57
N ASP A 345 -25.69 19.05 8.85
CA ASP A 345 -27.14 19.24 9.03
C ASP A 345 -28.02 18.26 8.23
N ASP A 346 -27.43 17.28 7.54
CA ASP A 346 -28.18 16.32 6.73
C ASP A 346 -28.61 15.11 7.57
N GLU A 347 -29.75 15.25 8.24
CA GLU A 347 -30.36 14.17 9.04
C GLU A 347 -30.56 12.88 8.23
N GLY A 348 -30.80 12.98 6.91
CA GLY A 348 -30.94 11.83 6.01
C GLY A 348 -29.61 11.10 5.82
N ALA A 349 -28.54 11.83 5.49
CA ALA A 349 -27.20 11.27 5.33
C ALA A 349 -26.65 10.69 6.65
N ILE A 350 -26.98 11.30 7.80
CA ILE A 350 -26.61 10.79 9.12
C ILE A 350 -27.35 9.49 9.43
N LEU A 351 -28.64 9.39 9.10
CA LEU A 351 -29.42 8.17 9.29
C LEU A 351 -28.87 7.03 8.42
N ASP A 352 -28.57 7.32 7.16
CA ASP A 352 -28.02 6.35 6.19
C ASP A 352 -26.61 5.89 6.58
N ALA A 353 -25.74 6.81 7.00
CA ALA A 353 -24.40 6.47 7.48
C ALA A 353 -24.43 5.68 8.79
N THR A 354 -25.34 6.02 9.72
CA THR A 354 -25.57 5.25 10.95
C THR A 354 -26.10 3.86 10.64
N ALA A 355 -26.98 3.73 9.64
CA ALA A 355 -27.45 2.44 9.15
C ALA A 355 -26.30 1.65 8.49
N ALA A 356 -25.42 2.29 7.74
CA ALA A 356 -24.26 1.67 7.12
C ALA A 356 -23.20 1.17 8.13
N LEU A 357 -23.05 1.85 9.27
CA LEU A 357 -22.21 1.37 10.39
C LEU A 357 -22.79 0.12 11.06
N LYS A 358 -24.12 -0.03 11.06
CA LYS A 358 -24.84 -1.18 11.63
C LYS A 358 -25.10 -2.30 10.61
N ALA A 359 -24.98 -2.01 9.32
CA ALA A 359 -25.24 -2.96 8.25
C ALA A 359 -24.07 -3.93 8.10
N ASP A 360 -24.38 -5.23 8.09
CA ASP A 360 -23.42 -6.27 7.79
C ASP A 360 -22.97 -6.14 6.32
N ARG A 361 -21.77 -5.59 6.09
CA ARG A 361 -21.19 -5.31 4.76
C ARG A 361 -21.05 -6.54 3.88
N ARG A 362 -21.24 -7.76 4.42
CA ARG A 362 -21.19 -9.02 3.65
C ARG A 362 -22.24 -9.10 2.55
N LYS A 363 -23.33 -8.32 2.60
CA LYS A 363 -24.43 -8.45 1.62
C LYS A 363 -24.25 -7.69 0.29
N ASN A 364 -23.27 -6.77 0.16
CA ASN A 364 -23.19 -5.86 -0.99
C ASN A 364 -21.90 -5.93 -1.82
N LEU A 365 -21.00 -6.89 -1.55
CA LEU A 365 -19.88 -7.12 -2.46
C LEU A 365 -20.34 -8.13 -3.52
N ASP A 366 -20.59 -7.66 -4.75
CA ASP A 366 -20.80 -8.54 -5.89
C ASP A 366 -19.44 -9.17 -6.25
N VAL A 367 -19.13 -10.26 -5.56
CA VAL A 367 -17.88 -11.01 -5.70
C VAL A 367 -18.10 -12.11 -6.73
N LYS A 368 -17.27 -12.12 -7.77
CA LYS A 368 -17.22 -13.21 -8.74
C LYS A 368 -15.92 -14.00 -8.57
N LEU A 369 -16.05 -15.32 -8.51
CA LEU A 369 -14.93 -16.24 -8.58
C LEU A 369 -14.72 -16.59 -10.06
N ILE A 370 -13.52 -16.34 -10.58
CA ILE A 370 -13.16 -16.67 -11.96
C ILE A 370 -12.06 -17.72 -11.93
N GLU A 371 -12.29 -18.85 -12.60
CA GLU A 371 -11.29 -19.92 -12.72
C GLU A 371 -10.04 -19.42 -13.44
N CYS A 372 -8.88 -19.91 -13.01
CA CYS A 372 -7.59 -19.55 -13.61
C CYS A 372 -6.71 -20.79 -13.77
N ASP A 373 -5.91 -20.80 -14.84
CA ASP A 373 -5.10 -21.97 -15.20
C ASP A 373 -3.81 -22.07 -14.38
N ASN A 374 -3.37 -20.98 -13.73
CA ASN A 374 -2.08 -20.89 -13.05
C ASN A 374 -2.21 -20.45 -11.60
N ALA A 375 -2.07 -21.39 -10.67
CA ALA A 375 -1.98 -21.08 -9.24
C ALA A 375 -0.62 -20.45 -8.92
N THR A 376 -0.62 -19.33 -8.20
CA THR A 376 0.62 -18.73 -7.68
C THR A 376 1.30 -19.70 -6.70
N PRO A 377 2.63 -19.91 -6.78
CA PRO A 377 3.33 -20.75 -5.81
C PRO A 377 3.05 -20.31 -4.38
N ARG A 378 2.79 -21.27 -3.48
CA ARG A 378 2.36 -21.00 -2.08
C ARG A 378 3.24 -19.99 -1.37
N GLN A 379 4.55 -20.09 -1.54
CA GLN A 379 5.50 -19.17 -0.88
C GLN A 379 5.37 -17.73 -1.39
N VAL A 380 5.20 -17.55 -2.70
CA VAL A 380 5.00 -16.24 -3.34
C VAL A 380 3.65 -15.66 -2.93
N GLY A 381 2.59 -16.49 -2.92
CA GLY A 381 1.27 -16.09 -2.46
C GLY A 381 1.26 -15.65 -1.00
N LEU A 382 1.91 -16.40 -0.10
CA LEU A 382 2.02 -16.05 1.31
C LEU A 382 2.86 -14.78 1.54
N ALA A 383 3.96 -14.62 0.82
CA ALA A 383 4.78 -13.40 0.89
C ALA A 383 4.02 -12.16 0.38
N ARG A 384 3.15 -12.33 -0.62
CA ARG A 384 2.29 -11.24 -1.12
C ARG A 384 1.15 -10.90 -0.15
N ALA A 385 0.55 -11.92 0.47
CA ALA A 385 -0.59 -11.74 1.39
C ALA A 385 -0.17 -11.15 2.74
N HIS A 386 0.99 -11.55 3.24
CA HIS A 386 1.55 -11.02 4.48
C HIS A 386 2.66 -10.05 4.10
N VAL A 387 2.42 -8.74 4.27
CA VAL A 387 3.26 -7.56 3.95
C VAL A 387 4.67 -7.58 4.62
N LYS A 388 5.13 -8.74 5.09
CA LYS A 388 6.46 -8.96 5.67
C LYS A 388 7.42 -9.49 4.60
N LYS A 389 8.54 -8.79 4.45
CA LYS A 389 9.68 -9.25 3.63
C LYS A 389 10.16 -10.61 4.14
N GLY A 390 10.23 -11.60 3.25
CA GLY A 390 11.00 -12.82 3.46
C GLY A 390 10.27 -14.00 4.12
N VAL A 391 9.09 -14.40 3.63
CA VAL A 391 8.54 -15.73 3.95
C VAL A 391 9.44 -16.80 3.35
N GLN A 392 10.02 -17.64 4.22
CA GLN A 392 10.94 -18.71 3.82
C GLN A 392 10.38 -20.08 4.17
N THR A 393 10.56 -21.03 3.25
CA THR A 393 10.28 -22.44 3.53
C THR A 393 11.50 -23.07 4.17
N VAL A 394 11.35 -23.51 5.42
CA VAL A 394 12.38 -24.24 6.16
C VAL A 394 11.96 -25.69 6.38
N HIS A 395 12.93 -26.60 6.39
CA HIS A 395 12.68 -28.00 6.71
C HIS A 395 12.76 -28.25 8.21
N VAL A 396 11.85 -29.06 8.73
CA VAL A 396 11.94 -29.57 10.10
C VAL A 396 12.93 -30.74 10.10
N ILE A 397 14.00 -30.61 10.86
CA ILE A 397 15.02 -31.65 11.07
C ILE A 397 14.50 -32.67 12.09
N GLU A 398 13.96 -32.17 13.20
CA GLU A 398 13.51 -33.00 14.32
C GLU A 398 12.23 -32.41 14.91
N SER A 399 11.34 -33.29 15.35
CA SER A 399 10.14 -32.95 16.09
C SER A 399 9.97 -33.98 17.21
N LYS A 400 10.21 -33.58 18.46
CA LYS A 400 10.17 -34.46 19.62
C LYS A 400 9.22 -33.94 20.72
N ASN A 401 8.37 -34.81 21.26
CA ASN A 401 7.60 -34.50 22.47
C ASN A 401 8.53 -34.48 23.69
N LEU A 402 8.43 -33.42 24.48
CA LEU A 402 9.23 -33.24 25.69
C LEU A 402 8.59 -33.88 26.94
N HIS A 403 7.33 -34.32 26.83
CA HIS A 403 6.65 -35.00 27.92
C HIS A 403 6.83 -36.53 27.88
N PRO A 404 6.71 -37.21 29.02
CA PRO A 404 6.51 -38.66 29.07
C PRO A 404 5.22 -39.08 28.35
N GLU A 405 5.15 -40.32 27.88
CA GLU A 405 3.99 -40.86 27.13
C GLU A 405 2.67 -40.83 27.92
N GLU A 406 2.75 -40.78 29.25
CA GLU A 406 1.61 -40.80 30.18
C GLU A 406 1.01 -39.40 30.43
N SER A 407 1.64 -38.33 29.92
CA SER A 407 1.18 -36.96 30.14
C SER A 407 -0.07 -36.64 29.31
N ASN A 408 -1.02 -35.96 29.94
CA ASN A 408 -2.18 -35.39 29.25
C ASN A 408 -1.89 -34.01 28.61
N ARG A 409 -0.68 -33.49 28.76
CA ARG A 409 -0.21 -32.25 28.15
C ARG A 409 0.90 -32.55 27.16
N HIS A 410 0.91 -31.78 26.07
CA HIS A 410 1.85 -31.95 24.97
C HIS A 410 2.72 -30.70 24.81
N THR A 411 4.03 -30.87 24.65
CA THR A 411 4.97 -29.77 24.39
C THR A 411 6.01 -30.28 23.42
N GLN A 412 6.05 -29.69 22.24
CA GLN A 412 6.85 -30.17 21.13
C GLN A 412 8.12 -29.33 21.00
N GLN A 413 9.29 -29.97 21.01
CA GLN A 413 10.52 -29.39 20.50
C GLN A 413 10.57 -29.61 18.99
N VAL A 414 10.79 -28.53 18.24
CA VAL A 414 10.93 -28.56 16.79
C VAL A 414 12.26 -27.92 16.42
N ILE A 415 13.07 -28.63 15.64
CA ILE A 415 14.37 -28.16 15.14
C ILE A 415 14.22 -27.88 13.65
N PHE A 416 14.57 -26.67 13.23
CA PHE A 416 14.49 -26.24 11.82
C PHE A 416 15.88 -26.18 11.19
N ASP A 417 15.98 -26.54 9.91
CA ASP A 417 17.19 -26.31 9.12
C ASP A 417 17.19 -24.89 8.55
N ILE A 418 18.10 -24.08 9.07
CA ILE A 418 18.28 -22.68 8.66
C ILE A 418 19.52 -22.49 7.76
N ARG A 419 20.23 -23.58 7.45
CA ARG A 419 21.38 -23.55 6.53
C ARG A 419 20.81 -23.49 5.13
N GLY A 420 20.82 -22.30 4.53
CA GLY A 420 20.27 -22.08 3.18
C GLY A 420 20.77 -23.14 2.20
N ARG A 421 19.86 -23.72 1.40
CA ARG A 421 20.25 -24.44 0.18
C ARG A 421 20.71 -23.41 -0.86
N GLU A 422 21.56 -23.82 -1.80
CA GLU A 422 22.07 -22.95 -2.87
C GLU A 422 20.92 -22.11 -3.48
N GLY A 423 21.00 -20.78 -3.30
CA GLY A 423 20.00 -19.81 -3.78
C GLY A 423 18.99 -19.29 -2.76
N ALA A 424 18.92 -19.81 -1.53
CA ALA A 424 18.03 -19.31 -0.48
C ALA A 424 18.76 -18.43 0.55
N ALA A 425 18.17 -17.29 0.91
CA ALA A 425 18.69 -16.39 1.94
C ALA A 425 18.75 -17.08 3.31
N ILE A 426 19.85 -16.91 4.05
CA ILE A 426 20.06 -17.52 5.37
C ILE A 426 19.18 -16.80 6.41
N LEU A 427 18.46 -17.55 7.25
CA LEU A 427 17.75 -16.98 8.40
C LEU A 427 18.77 -16.66 9.50
N HIS A 428 18.95 -15.37 9.76
CA HIS A 428 19.74 -14.88 10.88
C HIS A 428 18.84 -14.60 12.08
N TYR A 429 19.29 -14.96 13.27
CA TYR A 429 18.60 -14.65 14.52
C TYR A 429 19.61 -14.46 15.66
N SER A 430 19.20 -13.71 16.66
CA SER A 430 19.88 -13.58 17.95
C SER A 430 19.07 -14.30 19.05
N PRO A 431 19.70 -14.80 20.12
CA PRO A 431 18.96 -15.33 21.26
C PRO A 431 17.97 -14.30 21.82
N GLY A 432 16.69 -14.67 21.86
CA GLY A 432 15.58 -13.79 22.27
C GLY A 432 14.69 -13.33 21.12
N ASP A 433 15.11 -13.52 19.87
CA ASP A 433 14.27 -13.25 18.71
C ASP A 433 13.13 -14.27 18.59
N HIS A 434 12.04 -13.84 17.92
CA HIS A 434 10.86 -14.67 17.69
C HIS A 434 10.84 -15.22 16.26
N LEU A 435 10.40 -16.47 16.11
CA LEU A 435 10.12 -17.07 14.80
C LEU A 435 8.60 -17.03 14.55
N ALA A 436 8.18 -16.31 13.51
CA ALA A 436 6.80 -16.32 13.06
C ALA A 436 6.57 -17.55 12.15
N VAL A 437 5.61 -18.40 12.53
CA VAL A 437 5.23 -19.60 11.78
C VAL A 437 3.84 -19.38 11.18
N LEU A 438 3.71 -19.61 9.87
CA LEU A 438 2.42 -19.56 9.18
C LEU A 438 1.75 -20.95 9.27
N PRO A 439 0.69 -21.13 10.06
CA PRO A 439 0.06 -22.43 10.24
C PRO A 439 -0.82 -22.80 9.04
N CYS A 440 -1.11 -24.09 8.89
CA CYS A 440 -2.17 -24.58 8.03
C CYS A 440 -3.30 -25.19 8.87
N ASN A 441 -4.55 -24.88 8.54
CA ASN A 441 -5.71 -25.51 9.16
C ASN A 441 -5.72 -27.02 8.89
N SER A 442 -6.29 -27.80 9.81
CA SER A 442 -6.47 -29.24 9.62
C SER A 442 -7.37 -29.53 8.42
N SER A 443 -7.03 -30.54 7.62
CA SER A 443 -7.81 -30.92 6.43
C SER A 443 -9.28 -31.23 6.74
N GLY A 444 -9.56 -31.90 7.86
CA GLY A 444 -10.94 -32.21 8.27
C GLY A 444 -11.79 -30.96 8.53
N LEU A 445 -11.23 -29.93 9.18
CA LEU A 445 -11.92 -28.65 9.40
C LEU A 445 -12.18 -27.93 8.07
N VAL A 446 -11.17 -27.87 7.18
CA VAL A 446 -11.31 -27.23 5.87
C VAL A 446 -12.40 -27.91 5.04
N GLN A 447 -12.39 -29.25 5.00
CA GLN A 447 -13.42 -30.02 4.31
C GLN A 447 -14.82 -29.78 4.89
N GLY A 448 -14.95 -29.73 6.21
CA GLY A 448 -16.21 -29.41 6.88
C GLY A 448 -16.76 -28.04 6.49
N VAL A 449 -15.90 -27.01 6.39
CA VAL A 449 -16.31 -25.68 5.93
C VAL A 449 -16.72 -25.70 4.46
N VAL A 450 -15.93 -26.35 3.58
CA VAL A 450 -16.24 -26.45 2.15
C VAL A 450 -17.60 -27.11 1.90
N GLN A 451 -17.96 -28.12 2.68
CA GLN A 451 -19.27 -28.79 2.59
C GLN A 451 -20.46 -27.88 2.96
N LEU A 452 -20.23 -26.84 3.76
CA LEU A 452 -21.27 -25.87 4.17
C LEU A 452 -21.42 -24.71 3.18
N LEU A 453 -20.48 -24.53 2.24
CA LEU A 453 -20.55 -23.51 1.20
C LEU A 453 -21.44 -23.99 0.03
N ALA A 454 -22.02 -23.04 -0.71
CA ALA A 454 -23.01 -23.34 -1.75
C ALA A 454 -22.46 -24.35 -2.80
N PRO A 455 -23.28 -25.34 -3.24
CA PRO A 455 -22.86 -26.32 -4.23
C PRO A 455 -22.68 -25.66 -5.60
N GLY A 456 -21.54 -25.90 -6.25
CA GLY A 456 -21.31 -25.43 -7.63
C GLY A 456 -19.85 -25.22 -8.04
N HIS A 457 -18.92 -25.11 -7.09
CA HIS A 457 -17.50 -24.92 -7.38
C HIS A 457 -16.65 -26.07 -6.86
N ASN A 458 -15.67 -26.51 -7.66
CA ASN A 458 -14.68 -27.47 -7.25
C ASN A 458 -13.62 -26.76 -6.37
N PRO A 459 -13.42 -27.16 -5.10
CA PRO A 459 -12.45 -26.53 -4.21
C PRO A 459 -10.99 -26.68 -4.66
N ASP A 460 -10.71 -27.63 -5.56
CA ASP A 460 -9.36 -27.87 -6.09
C ASP A 460 -9.05 -27.01 -7.33
N THR A 461 -10.04 -26.29 -7.87
CA THR A 461 -9.83 -25.39 -9.02
C THR A 461 -9.26 -24.05 -8.54
N PRO A 462 -8.10 -23.60 -9.07
CA PRO A 462 -7.58 -22.27 -8.76
C PRO A 462 -8.54 -21.18 -9.25
N VAL A 463 -8.83 -20.21 -8.39
CA VAL A 463 -9.74 -19.09 -8.71
C VAL A 463 -9.13 -17.74 -8.35
N HIS A 464 -9.46 -16.72 -9.14
CA HIS A 464 -9.31 -15.31 -8.80
C HIS A 464 -10.60 -14.77 -8.19
N VAL A 465 -10.46 -13.99 -7.12
CA VAL A 465 -11.57 -13.26 -6.49
C VAL A 465 -11.65 -11.88 -7.12
N MET A 466 -12.70 -11.62 -7.90
CA MET A 466 -13.00 -10.30 -8.45
C MET A 466 -14.09 -9.61 -7.65
N VAL A 467 -13.80 -8.41 -7.16
CA VAL A 467 -14.79 -7.54 -6.53
C VAL A 467 -15.32 -6.59 -7.61
N MET A 468 -16.58 -6.73 -7.98
CA MET A 468 -17.24 -5.77 -8.87
C MET A 468 -17.45 -4.48 -8.08
N ARG A 469 -16.80 -3.39 -8.49
CA ARG A 469 -17.12 -2.05 -7.99
C ARG A 469 -18.12 -1.42 -8.95
N GLU A 470 -19.30 -1.06 -8.45
CA GLU A 470 -20.18 -0.15 -9.19
C GLU A 470 -19.46 1.21 -9.29
N THR A 471 -19.01 1.56 -10.50
CA THR A 471 -18.68 2.94 -10.81
C THR A 471 -19.99 3.65 -11.13
N HIS A 472 -20.59 4.31 -10.13
CA HIS A 472 -21.54 5.37 -10.44
C HIS A 472 -20.79 6.45 -11.21
N THR A 473 -21.06 6.54 -12.51
CA THR A 473 -20.74 7.73 -13.28
C THR A 473 -21.67 8.83 -12.77
N PRO A 474 -21.17 9.97 -12.26
CA PRO A 474 -22.00 11.13 -12.07
C PRO A 474 -22.53 11.53 -13.46
N ASN A 475 -23.86 11.52 -13.62
CA ASN A 475 -24.52 12.11 -14.80
C ASN A 475 -24.33 13.62 -14.83
#